data_AF-A0A0N5CMH5-F1
#
_entry.id   AF-A0A0N5CMH5-F1
#
_cell.length_a   1.000
_cell.length_b   1.000
_cell.length_c   1.000
_cell.angle_alpha   90.00
_cell.angle_beta   90.00
_cell.angle_gamma   90.00
#
_symmetry.space_group_name_H-M   'P 1'
#
loop_
_entity.id
_entity.type
_entity.pdbx_description
1 polymer ?
#
loop_
_entity_poly.entity_id
_entity_poly.type
_entity_poly.pdbx_seq_one_letter_code
_entity_poly.pdbx_strand_id
1 'polypeptide(L)'
;MPGKFGRRRKGESKCKPQSDEDDEGKELSDELPDINCEQEVKILRTEGEGTSKGPKSKKMKLKDIKIISWNVAGLKALIKKNGHELFISENPDIIALQEIKCSEIPAELQTGYHTFLNASERSGQSGVLLLTKEKPIKYSMIYFSVTSAFDDDCGVDGNGKGRIIVAEYKKYFIINAYVPNSGRGLVNLSKRKIWDDYYINYIKKLDSMKPVVYLGDLNVAHQEIDLANPKTNRNKTAGFTDQERNDFSRLLESGFVDVFRKLNPDKEGAYTFWSNMRNSREKNIGWRLDYFVVSERIIDNVKRCDILSSVKGSDHCPVVLEIEL
;
A
#
# COMPACT_ATOMS: atom_id res chain seq x y z
N MET A 1 -55.23 13.68 -44.23
CA MET A 1 -54.52 14.77 -44.94
C MET A 1 -53.12 14.91 -44.35
N PRO A 2 -52.06 14.67 -45.15
CA PRO A 2 -50.67 14.81 -44.74
C PRO A 2 -50.04 16.11 -45.28
N GLY A 3 -49.02 16.64 -44.62
CA GLY A 3 -48.12 17.65 -45.20
C GLY A 3 -47.09 18.15 -44.18
N LYS A 4 -45.85 18.49 -44.54
CA LYS A 4 -45.00 18.19 -45.70
C LYS A 4 -43.57 18.58 -45.27
N PHE A 5 -42.58 17.88 -45.81
CA PHE A 5 -41.14 18.08 -45.68
C PHE A 5 -40.64 19.52 -45.93
N GLY A 6 -39.51 19.88 -45.31
CA GLY A 6 -38.61 20.95 -45.76
C GLY A 6 -37.17 20.80 -45.23
N ARG A 7 -36.26 20.32 -46.09
CA ARG A 7 -34.79 20.28 -45.91
C ARG A 7 -34.12 21.59 -46.38
N ARG A 8 -33.02 22.02 -45.74
CA ARG A 8 -31.84 22.72 -46.33
C ARG A 8 -30.61 22.39 -45.46
N ARG A 9 -29.59 21.60 -45.87
CA ARG A 9 -28.38 21.86 -46.71
C ARG A 9 -27.60 23.10 -46.27
N LYS A 10 -26.42 22.94 -45.64
CA LYS A 10 -25.04 22.73 -46.16
C LYS A 10 -24.28 24.05 -46.30
N GLY A 11 -23.18 24.17 -45.57
CA GLY A 11 -22.12 25.18 -45.73
C GLY A 11 -20.80 24.60 -45.25
N GLU A 12 -20.09 23.94 -46.18
CA GLU A 12 -18.68 23.57 -46.05
C GLU A 12 -17.84 24.82 -46.38
N SER A 13 -16.79 25.11 -45.61
CA SER A 13 -15.61 25.79 -46.13
C SER A 13 -14.35 25.01 -45.71
N LYS A 14 -13.65 24.50 -46.72
CA LYS A 14 -12.30 23.92 -46.65
C LYS A 14 -11.35 24.90 -47.33
N CYS A 15 -10.15 25.08 -46.76
CA CYS A 15 -8.81 25.13 -47.37
C CYS A 15 -7.82 25.56 -46.24
N LYS A 16 -6.90 24.74 -45.68
CA LYS A 16 -5.65 24.09 -46.20
C LYS A 16 -4.63 25.10 -46.78
N PRO A 17 -3.30 24.82 -46.75
CA PRO A 17 -2.37 24.80 -45.60
C PRO A 17 -1.06 25.63 -45.87
N GLN A 18 -0.27 25.96 -44.85
CA GLN A 18 1.14 26.40 -44.98
C GLN A 18 1.88 25.84 -43.76
N SER A 19 2.67 24.75 -43.88
CA SER A 19 4.09 24.64 -44.29
C SER A 19 5.07 25.26 -43.28
N ASP A 20 5.72 24.37 -42.51
CA ASP A 20 7.17 24.21 -42.18
C ASP A 20 8.04 25.48 -42.36
N GLU A 21 8.98 25.90 -41.52
CA GLU A 21 9.94 25.28 -40.57
C GLU A 21 10.17 26.35 -39.44
N ASP A 22 10.45 26.02 -38.19
CA ASP A 22 11.82 25.85 -37.69
C ASP A 22 11.82 25.17 -36.31
N ASP A 23 12.73 24.21 -36.20
CA ASP A 23 13.09 23.41 -35.04
C ASP A 23 14.21 24.14 -34.28
N GLU A 24 13.92 24.61 -33.06
CA GLU A 24 14.96 24.80 -32.04
C GLU A 24 14.44 24.31 -30.69
N GLY A 25 15.08 23.24 -30.21
CA GLY A 25 14.77 22.55 -28.98
C GLY A 25 14.73 23.47 -27.76
N LYS A 26 13.61 23.45 -27.06
CA LYS A 26 13.55 23.79 -25.64
C LYS A 26 13.72 22.51 -24.84
N GLU A 27 14.91 22.31 -24.31
CA GLU A 27 15.14 21.43 -23.16
C GLU A 27 14.08 21.77 -22.09
N LEU A 28 13.23 20.78 -21.78
CA LEU A 28 12.42 20.80 -20.58
C LEU A 28 13.39 20.62 -19.41
N SER A 29 13.71 21.73 -18.75
CA SER A 29 14.47 21.73 -17.52
C SER A 29 13.75 20.88 -16.47
N ASP A 30 14.38 19.78 -16.08
CA ASP A 30 14.01 18.89 -14.96
C ASP A 30 14.23 19.56 -13.59
N GLU A 31 13.75 20.79 -13.41
CA GLU A 31 13.71 21.43 -12.09
C GLU A 31 12.37 21.10 -11.43
N LEU A 32 12.37 19.98 -10.69
CA LEU A 32 11.35 19.72 -9.67
C LEU A 32 11.34 20.90 -8.69
N PRO A 33 10.15 21.40 -8.28
CA PRO A 33 10.07 22.50 -7.34
C PRO A 33 10.77 22.10 -6.03
N ASP A 34 11.61 23.00 -5.52
CA ASP A 34 12.26 22.87 -4.22
C ASP A 34 11.22 22.56 -3.14
N ILE A 35 11.16 21.30 -2.73
CA ILE A 35 10.31 20.84 -1.62
C ILE A 35 10.99 21.32 -0.34
N ASN A 36 10.64 22.53 0.11
CA ASN A 36 11.04 23.04 1.41
C ASN A 36 10.40 22.17 2.50
N CYS A 37 11.17 21.20 3.01
CA CYS A 37 10.73 20.21 3.99
C CYS A 37 10.94 20.74 5.42
N GLU A 38 10.29 21.86 5.76
CA GLU A 38 10.23 22.35 7.14
C GLU A 38 8.86 22.05 7.76
N GLN A 39 8.88 21.00 8.59
CA GLN A 39 8.07 20.71 9.77
C GLN A 39 6.55 20.96 9.74
N GLU A 40 5.78 19.85 9.79
CA GLU A 40 4.84 19.57 10.87
C GLU A 40 4.53 18.05 10.89
N VAL A 41 5.40 17.25 11.52
CA VAL A 41 5.03 15.87 11.91
C VAL A 41 4.15 16.02 13.16
N LYS A 42 2.82 15.92 13.01
CA LYS A 42 1.93 15.79 14.17
C LYS A 42 2.15 14.43 14.85
N ILE A 43 3.12 14.39 15.76
CA ILE A 43 3.33 13.28 16.69
C ILE A 43 2.22 13.37 17.74
N LEU A 44 1.18 12.53 17.63
CA LEU A 44 0.28 12.28 18.76
C LEU A 44 1.09 11.51 19.83
N ARG A 45 1.51 12.21 20.88
CA ARG A 45 2.25 11.64 22.03
C ARG A 45 1.24 11.19 23.09
N THR A 46 1.36 9.97 23.59
CA THR A 46 0.75 9.55 24.85
C THR A 46 1.87 9.14 25.80
N GLU A 47 1.90 9.74 26.98
CA GLU A 47 2.98 9.62 27.98
C GLU A 47 3.11 8.20 28.55
N GLY A 48 4.34 7.82 28.86
CA GLY A 48 4.69 6.65 29.67
C GLY A 48 5.95 6.99 30.47
N GLU A 49 5.82 6.91 31.80
CA GLU A 49 6.81 7.34 32.80
C GLU A 49 8.05 6.44 32.90
N GLY A 50 9.16 7.04 33.36
CA GLY A 50 10.03 6.41 34.37
C GLY A 50 11.30 5.70 33.87
N THR A 51 12.45 6.31 34.15
CA THR A 51 13.80 5.77 33.94
C THR A 51 14.19 4.74 35.01
N SER A 52 14.92 3.68 34.62
CA SER A 52 15.81 2.96 35.55
C SER A 52 17.00 2.32 34.84
N LYS A 53 18.12 2.24 35.57
CA LYS A 53 19.49 1.96 35.14
C LYS A 53 19.67 0.53 34.58
N GLY A 54 20.52 0.41 33.57
CA GLY A 54 20.72 -0.81 32.78
C GLY A 54 21.46 -1.95 33.49
N PRO A 55 21.09 -3.21 33.23
CA PRO A 55 21.92 -4.37 33.51
C PRO A 55 22.73 -4.82 32.26
N LYS A 56 23.87 -5.47 32.55
CA LYS A 56 24.85 -6.08 31.64
C LYS A 56 24.22 -6.76 30.41
N SER A 57 24.83 -6.59 29.24
CA SER A 57 24.33 -7.08 27.94
C SER A 57 24.24 -8.61 27.88
N LYS A 58 23.11 -9.16 28.32
CA LYS A 58 22.66 -10.47 27.85
C LYS A 58 22.39 -10.34 26.35
N LYS A 59 23.00 -11.19 25.51
CA LYS A 59 22.59 -11.35 24.10
C LYS A 59 21.08 -11.59 24.12
N MET A 60 20.29 -10.60 23.66
CA MET A 60 18.84 -10.75 23.59
C MET A 60 18.54 -11.79 22.51
N LYS A 61 17.97 -12.93 22.93
CA LYS A 61 17.45 -13.95 22.03
C LYS A 61 16.45 -13.30 21.07
N LEU A 62 16.59 -13.57 19.78
CA LEU A 62 15.59 -13.17 18.79
C LEU A 62 14.32 -14.00 19.03
N LYS A 63 13.17 -13.47 18.63
CA LYS A 63 11.87 -14.12 18.81
C LYS A 63 11.29 -14.43 17.44
N ASP A 64 10.67 -15.59 17.30
CA ASP A 64 9.84 -15.91 16.15
C ASP A 64 8.57 -15.07 16.21
N ILE A 65 8.34 -14.29 15.15
CA ILE A 65 7.20 -13.40 15.01
C ILE A 65 6.40 -13.84 13.80
N LYS A 66 5.10 -14.07 14.01
CA LYS A 66 4.14 -14.31 12.93
C LYS A 66 3.32 -13.05 12.65
N ILE A 67 3.33 -12.62 11.41
CA ILE A 67 2.62 -11.43 10.94
C ILE A 67 1.63 -11.82 9.86
N ILE A 68 0.38 -11.37 9.98
CA ILE A 68 -0.63 -11.49 8.92
C ILE A 68 -0.97 -10.08 8.42
N SER A 69 -0.89 -9.88 7.11
CA SER A 69 -1.40 -8.68 6.44
C SER A 69 -2.60 -9.03 5.58
N TRP A 70 -3.64 -8.19 5.60
CA TRP A 70 -4.84 -8.40 4.77
C TRP A 70 -5.57 -7.08 4.47
N ASN A 71 -5.69 -6.73 3.18
CA ASN A 71 -6.69 -5.75 2.77
C ASN A 71 -8.08 -6.37 2.91
N VAL A 72 -8.89 -5.84 3.83
CA VAL A 72 -10.17 -6.45 4.21
C VAL A 72 -11.36 -5.90 3.43
N ALA A 73 -11.13 -4.88 2.59
CA ALA A 73 -12.16 -4.18 1.80
C ALA A 73 -13.41 -3.78 2.60
N GLY A 74 -13.27 -3.54 3.90
CA GLY A 74 -14.33 -3.23 4.86
C GLY A 74 -14.35 -4.20 6.04
N LEU A 75 -13.86 -3.76 7.19
CA LEU A 75 -13.70 -4.59 8.39
C LEU A 75 -15.03 -5.16 8.89
N LYS A 76 -16.08 -4.33 8.93
CA LYS A 76 -17.43 -4.77 9.34
C LYS A 76 -17.98 -5.87 8.41
N ALA A 77 -17.69 -5.81 7.12
CA ALA A 77 -18.12 -6.83 6.16
C ALA A 77 -17.33 -8.13 6.34
N LEU A 78 -16.04 -8.03 6.65
CA LEU A 78 -15.21 -9.19 6.98
C LEU A 78 -15.73 -9.94 8.23
N ILE A 79 -16.04 -9.20 9.31
CA ILE A 79 -16.58 -9.81 10.54
C ILE A 79 -17.89 -10.55 10.29
N LYS A 80 -18.81 -9.95 9.52
CA LYS A 80 -20.09 -10.59 9.14
C LYS A 80 -19.92 -11.90 8.36
N LYS A 81 -18.77 -12.10 7.70
CA LYS A 81 -18.41 -13.32 6.97
C LYS A 81 -17.51 -14.25 7.79
N ASN A 82 -17.38 -14.02 9.10
CA ASN A 82 -16.52 -14.78 10.02
C ASN A 82 -15.02 -14.74 9.67
N GLY A 83 -14.56 -13.74 8.92
CA GLY A 83 -13.15 -13.66 8.52
C GLY A 83 -12.16 -13.48 9.69
N HIS A 84 -12.65 -13.05 10.85
CA HIS A 84 -11.85 -12.93 12.06
C HIS A 84 -11.44 -14.29 12.67
N GLU A 85 -12.14 -15.38 12.34
CA GLU A 85 -11.78 -16.74 12.80
C GLU A 85 -10.37 -17.13 12.36
N LEU A 86 -9.90 -16.61 11.22
CA LEU A 86 -8.51 -16.77 10.76
C LEU A 86 -7.51 -16.31 11.82
N PHE A 87 -7.74 -15.15 12.46
CA PHE A 87 -6.79 -14.61 13.42
C PHE A 87 -6.78 -15.40 14.73
N ILE A 88 -7.92 -16.01 15.08
CA ILE A 88 -8.02 -16.91 16.22
C ILE A 88 -7.25 -18.21 15.93
N SER A 89 -7.44 -18.82 14.76
CA SER A 89 -6.79 -20.09 14.41
C SER A 89 -5.29 -19.94 14.17
N GLU A 90 -4.88 -18.89 13.43
CA GLU A 90 -3.48 -18.65 13.09
C GLU A 90 -2.69 -18.01 14.25
N ASN A 91 -3.38 -17.37 15.19
CA ASN A 91 -2.87 -16.73 16.40
C ASN A 91 -1.58 -15.89 16.19
N PRO A 92 -1.54 -14.96 15.22
CA PRO A 92 -0.33 -14.21 14.88
C PRO A 92 0.12 -13.26 16.00
N ASP A 93 1.38 -12.86 16.03
CA ASP A 93 1.86 -11.81 16.94
C ASP A 93 1.41 -10.42 16.50
N ILE A 94 1.26 -10.21 15.18
CA ILE A 94 0.88 -8.94 14.58
C ILE A 94 -0.16 -9.18 13.47
N ILE A 95 -1.24 -8.40 13.49
CA ILE A 95 -2.25 -8.36 12.43
C ILE A 95 -2.26 -6.94 11.85
N ALA A 96 -2.08 -6.83 10.54
CA ALA A 96 -2.09 -5.58 9.81
C ALA A 96 -3.22 -5.59 8.78
N LEU A 97 -4.22 -4.74 8.98
CA LEU A 97 -5.38 -4.65 8.08
C LEU A 97 -5.38 -3.32 7.33
N GLN A 98 -5.78 -3.39 6.07
CA GLN A 98 -5.97 -2.25 5.17
C GLN A 98 -7.42 -2.17 4.68
N GLU A 99 -7.86 -0.99 4.26
CA GLU A 99 -9.26 -0.69 3.88
C GLU A 99 -10.28 -1.11 4.94
N ILE A 100 -10.03 -0.79 6.20
CA ILE A 100 -10.97 -1.15 7.28
C ILE A 100 -12.31 -0.43 7.14
N LYS A 101 -12.33 0.77 6.54
CA LYS A 101 -13.54 1.58 6.27
C LYS A 101 -14.41 1.83 7.51
N CYS A 102 -13.80 1.91 8.68
CA CYS A 102 -14.48 2.20 9.95
C CYS A 102 -13.56 2.91 10.95
N SER A 103 -14.16 3.71 11.83
CA SER A 103 -13.50 4.38 12.96
C SER A 103 -13.62 3.59 14.28
N GLU A 104 -14.53 2.62 14.35
CA GLU A 104 -14.74 1.76 15.51
C GLU A 104 -14.34 0.32 15.17
N ILE A 105 -13.49 -0.26 16.01
CA ILE A 105 -12.98 -1.62 15.81
C ILE A 105 -13.94 -2.61 16.48
N PRO A 106 -14.39 -3.67 15.78
CA PRO A 106 -15.19 -4.73 16.39
C PRO A 106 -14.47 -5.40 17.57
N ALA A 107 -15.21 -5.75 18.63
CA ALA A 107 -14.64 -6.29 19.86
C ALA A 107 -13.97 -7.66 19.65
N GLU A 108 -14.43 -8.42 18.66
CA GLU A 108 -13.94 -9.73 18.25
C GLU A 108 -12.44 -9.71 17.89
N LEU A 109 -11.91 -8.56 17.48
CA LEU A 109 -10.50 -8.40 17.08
C LEU A 109 -9.60 -7.83 18.18
N GLN A 110 -10.17 -7.31 19.27
CA GLN A 110 -9.41 -6.58 20.28
C GLN A 110 -8.90 -7.48 21.42
N THR A 111 -9.43 -8.69 21.54
CA THR A 111 -9.10 -9.58 22.67
C THR A 111 -7.67 -10.09 22.54
N GLY A 112 -6.80 -9.75 23.50
CA GLY A 112 -5.39 -10.20 23.52
C GLY A 112 -4.43 -9.37 22.67
N TYR A 113 -4.89 -8.26 22.06
CA TYR A 113 -4.07 -7.38 21.23
C TYR A 113 -4.16 -5.92 21.67
N HIS A 114 -3.04 -5.22 21.58
CA HIS A 114 -3.02 -3.76 21.56
C HIS A 114 -3.47 -3.26 20.19
N THR A 115 -4.32 -2.23 20.17
CA THR A 115 -4.99 -1.75 18.96
C THR A 115 -4.49 -0.36 18.58
N PHE A 116 -4.05 -0.21 17.32
CA PHE A 116 -3.61 1.07 16.74
C PHE A 116 -4.37 1.32 15.44
N LEU A 117 -5.13 2.41 15.41
CA LEU A 117 -6.04 2.76 14.32
C LEU A 117 -5.61 4.08 13.68
N ASN A 118 -5.41 4.07 12.37
CA ASN A 118 -5.37 5.27 11.56
C ASN A 118 -6.61 5.22 10.65
N ALA A 119 -7.67 5.91 11.06
CA ALA A 119 -8.89 6.00 10.27
C ALA A 119 -8.77 7.15 9.25
N SER A 120 -9.49 7.05 8.14
CA SER A 120 -9.64 8.18 7.22
C SER A 120 -10.60 9.23 7.80
N GLU A 121 -10.50 10.47 7.31
CA GLU A 121 -11.43 11.54 7.70
C GLU A 121 -12.81 11.38 7.05
N ARG A 122 -12.85 10.75 5.87
CA ARG A 122 -14.08 10.46 5.13
C ARG A 122 -14.60 9.10 5.56
N SER A 123 -15.61 9.10 6.43
CA SER A 123 -16.28 7.88 6.90
C SER A 123 -16.60 6.92 5.75
N GLY A 124 -16.21 5.65 5.90
CA GLY A 124 -16.41 4.61 4.89
C GLY A 124 -15.34 4.49 3.80
N GLN A 125 -14.30 5.32 3.83
CA GLN A 125 -13.15 5.24 2.90
C GLN A 125 -11.90 4.74 3.64
N SER A 126 -11.02 3.99 2.95
CA SER A 126 -9.64 3.71 3.39
C SER A 126 -9.51 3.22 4.86
N GLY A 127 -8.42 3.57 5.54
CA GLY A 127 -8.14 3.24 6.94
C GLY A 127 -7.26 2.00 7.10
N VAL A 128 -6.33 2.08 8.05
CA VAL A 128 -5.45 0.96 8.42
C VAL A 128 -5.52 0.68 9.92
N LEU A 129 -5.44 -0.60 10.27
CA LEU A 129 -5.47 -1.10 11.65
C LEU A 129 -4.25 -1.98 11.88
N LEU A 130 -3.57 -1.78 13.00
CA LEU A 130 -2.51 -2.65 13.47
C LEU A 130 -2.89 -3.20 14.85
N LEU A 131 -2.94 -4.53 14.98
CA LEU A 131 -3.18 -5.24 16.23
C LEU A 131 -1.90 -5.97 16.60
N THR A 132 -1.40 -5.79 17.83
CA THR A 132 -0.11 -6.37 18.25
C THR A 132 -0.21 -7.00 19.64
N LYS A 133 0.28 -8.24 19.82
CA LYS A 133 0.38 -8.84 21.16
C LYS A 133 1.37 -8.11 22.05
N GLU A 134 2.54 -7.77 21.49
CA GLU A 134 3.55 -6.95 22.16
C GLU A 134 3.37 -5.49 21.78
N LYS A 135 3.22 -4.62 22.79
CA LYS A 135 3.07 -3.17 22.57
C LYS A 135 4.38 -2.59 21.99
N PRO A 136 4.33 -1.84 20.88
CA PRO A 136 5.49 -1.12 20.37
C PRO A 136 5.98 -0.06 21.36
N ILE A 137 7.27 0.25 21.31
CA ILE A 137 7.89 1.32 22.12
C ILE A 137 7.30 2.67 21.75
N LYS A 138 7.08 2.86 20.45
CA LYS A 138 6.47 4.06 19.88
C LYS A 138 5.66 3.66 18.66
N TYR A 139 4.58 4.38 18.39
CA TYR A 139 3.89 4.27 17.12
C TYR A 139 3.63 5.67 16.56
N SER A 140 3.42 5.77 15.26
CA SER A 140 3.13 7.04 14.58
C SER A 140 2.20 6.78 13.41
N MET A 141 1.21 7.65 13.26
CA MET A 141 0.36 7.74 12.08
C MET A 141 1.05 8.74 11.15
N ILE A 142 1.44 8.30 9.96
CA ILE A 142 2.18 9.16 9.04
C ILE A 142 1.22 9.83 8.09
N TYR A 143 1.40 11.13 7.95
CA TYR A 143 0.62 12.01 7.09
C TYR A 143 1.59 12.80 6.21
N PHE A 144 1.24 12.92 4.94
CA PHE A 144 1.93 13.71 3.94
C PHE A 144 1.36 15.13 3.92
N SER A 145 1.98 16.09 4.60
CA SER A 145 1.54 17.49 4.54
C SER A 145 2.08 18.18 3.30
N VAL A 146 1.40 18.05 2.16
CA VAL A 146 1.58 18.98 1.03
C VAL A 146 0.25 19.67 0.79
N THR A 147 0.17 20.89 1.31
CA THR A 147 -1.01 21.74 1.41
C THR A 147 -1.62 22.17 0.07
N SER A 148 -1.06 21.76 -1.08
CA SER A 148 -1.53 22.16 -2.42
C SER A 148 -1.63 21.05 -3.47
N ALA A 149 -1.15 19.82 -3.20
CA ALA A 149 -1.12 18.76 -4.23
C ALA A 149 -2.21 17.68 -4.06
N PHE A 150 -2.79 17.59 -2.86
CA PHE A 150 -3.75 16.56 -2.48
C PHE A 150 -5.04 17.20 -1.98
N ASP A 151 -5.81 17.81 -2.89
CA ASP A 151 -7.18 18.22 -2.59
C ASP A 151 -8.02 17.02 -2.14
N ASP A 152 -8.94 17.27 -1.21
CA ASP A 152 -9.77 16.24 -0.55
C ASP A 152 -10.55 15.37 -1.54
N ASP A 153 -10.84 15.85 -2.75
CA ASP A 153 -11.69 15.18 -3.75
C ASP A 153 -11.01 14.11 -4.61
N CYS A 154 -9.73 13.81 -4.37
CA CYS A 154 -8.92 13.06 -5.33
C CYS A 154 -8.74 11.57 -5.01
N GLY A 155 -9.41 11.02 -3.99
CA GLY A 155 -9.28 9.60 -3.62
C GLY A 155 -7.94 9.21 -2.99
N VAL A 156 -7.02 10.16 -2.81
CA VAL A 156 -5.97 10.10 -1.81
C VAL A 156 -6.49 10.90 -0.63
N ASP A 157 -6.98 10.21 0.41
CA ASP A 157 -7.50 10.87 1.61
C ASP A 157 -6.51 11.93 2.09
N GLY A 158 -7.00 13.16 2.31
CA GLY A 158 -6.22 14.36 2.58
C GLY A 158 -4.94 14.08 3.37
N ASN A 159 -3.81 14.52 2.81
CA ASN A 159 -2.50 14.36 3.41
C ASN A 159 -2.14 12.91 3.83
N GLY A 160 -2.65 11.86 3.18
CA GLY A 160 -2.29 10.48 3.50
C GLY A 160 -2.88 9.91 4.79
N LYS A 161 -3.89 10.57 5.36
CA LYS A 161 -4.63 10.05 6.53
C LYS A 161 -5.27 8.70 6.23
N GLY A 162 -5.27 7.82 7.22
CA GLY A 162 -5.85 6.49 7.07
C GLY A 162 -5.01 5.48 6.27
N ARG A 163 -3.77 5.81 5.89
CA ARG A 163 -2.98 4.95 4.98
C ARG A 163 -1.78 4.27 5.60
N ILE A 164 -1.14 4.88 6.60
CA ILE A 164 0.10 4.33 7.18
C ILE A 164 0.09 4.35 8.71
N ILE A 165 0.48 3.22 9.30
CA ILE A 165 0.92 3.12 10.70
C ILE A 165 2.36 2.63 10.71
N VAL A 166 3.22 3.33 11.45
CA VAL A 166 4.57 2.89 11.78
C VAL A 166 4.62 2.52 13.25
N ALA A 167 5.04 1.30 13.56
CA ALA A 167 5.26 0.81 14.91
C ALA A 167 6.75 0.52 15.12
N GLU A 168 7.35 1.16 16.11
CA GLU A 168 8.74 1.01 16.49
C GLU A 168 8.89 0.00 17.63
N TYR A 169 9.68 -1.02 17.39
CA TYR A 169 10.12 -1.99 18.39
C TYR A 169 11.59 -1.77 18.73
N LYS A 170 12.10 -2.53 19.70
CA LYS A 170 13.48 -2.38 20.17
C LYS A 170 14.51 -2.61 19.04
N LYS A 171 14.25 -3.58 18.16
CA LYS A 171 15.18 -4.03 17.12
C LYS A 171 14.74 -3.71 15.70
N TYR A 172 13.47 -3.37 15.46
CA TYR A 172 12.92 -3.21 14.11
C TYR A 172 11.74 -2.23 14.09
N PHE A 173 11.31 -1.86 12.89
CA PHE A 173 10.06 -1.16 12.61
C PHE A 173 9.09 -2.07 11.85
N ILE A 174 7.80 -1.94 12.12
CA ILE A 174 6.71 -2.44 11.26
C ILE A 174 6.03 -1.25 10.62
N ILE A 175 5.81 -1.31 9.31
CA ILE A 175 5.05 -0.31 8.57
C ILE A 175 3.88 -1.00 7.90
N ASN A 176 2.67 -0.76 8.40
CA ASN A 176 1.43 -1.18 7.76
C ASN A 176 0.97 -0.07 6.80
N ALA A 177 0.90 -0.37 5.51
CA ALA A 177 0.56 0.60 4.48
C ALA A 177 -0.61 0.16 3.57
N TYR A 178 -1.44 1.14 3.25
CA TYR A 178 -2.43 1.10 2.17
C TYR A 178 -2.09 2.18 1.15
N VAL A 179 -1.27 1.81 0.17
CA VAL A 179 -0.74 2.73 -0.83
C VAL A 179 -1.87 3.22 -1.74
N PRO A 180 -1.91 4.51 -2.12
CA PRO A 180 -2.94 5.01 -3.01
C PRO A 180 -2.99 4.29 -4.36
N ASN A 181 -4.20 3.94 -4.79
CA ASN A 181 -4.44 3.45 -6.14
C ASN A 181 -4.39 4.63 -7.15
N SER A 182 -3.78 4.42 -8.32
CA SER A 182 -3.69 5.43 -9.38
C SER A 182 -5.04 5.76 -10.04
N GLY A 183 -6.11 5.04 -9.69
CA GLY A 183 -7.48 5.33 -10.08
C GLY A 183 -7.81 4.90 -11.51
N ARG A 184 -9.11 4.87 -11.81
CA ARG A 184 -9.59 4.56 -13.16
C ARG A 184 -9.11 5.63 -14.13
N GLY A 185 -8.56 5.22 -15.27
CA GLY A 185 -7.99 6.15 -16.25
C GLY A 185 -6.71 6.83 -15.77
N LEU A 186 -6.07 6.30 -14.71
CA LEU A 186 -4.78 6.79 -14.18
C LEU A 186 -4.83 8.24 -13.67
N VAL A 187 -6.01 8.70 -13.25
CA VAL A 187 -6.26 10.10 -12.79
C VAL A 187 -5.39 10.52 -11.60
N ASN A 188 -4.93 9.55 -10.79
CA ASN A 188 -4.10 9.80 -9.62
C ASN A 188 -2.64 9.39 -9.81
N LEU A 189 -2.21 9.00 -11.01
CA LEU A 189 -0.86 8.46 -11.23
C LEU A 189 0.26 9.47 -10.90
N SER A 190 0.06 10.75 -11.24
CA SER A 190 1.02 11.81 -10.88
C SER A 190 1.12 12.02 -9.36
N LYS A 191 -0.02 11.95 -8.66
CA LYS A 191 -0.08 12.02 -7.19
C LYS A 191 0.54 10.80 -6.53
N ARG A 192 0.33 9.62 -7.11
CA ARG A 192 0.98 8.36 -6.69
C ARG A 192 2.51 8.46 -6.80
N LYS A 193 3.05 9.11 -7.84
CA LYS A 193 4.50 9.36 -7.94
C LYS A 193 5.04 10.16 -6.75
N ILE A 194 4.37 11.27 -6.43
CA ILE A 194 4.76 12.15 -5.31
C ILE A 194 4.73 11.38 -3.98
N TRP A 195 3.69 10.55 -3.80
CA TRP A 195 3.59 9.64 -2.67
C TRP A 195 4.79 8.68 -2.60
N ASP A 196 5.07 7.94 -3.67
CA ASP A 196 6.16 6.95 -3.69
C ASP A 196 7.52 7.62 -3.45
N ASP A 197 7.80 8.77 -4.07
CA ASP A 197 9.03 9.54 -3.86
C ASP A 197 9.25 9.92 -2.39
N TYR A 198 8.20 10.36 -1.70
CA TYR A 198 8.29 10.68 -0.27
C TYR A 198 8.48 9.44 0.59
N TYR A 199 7.64 8.42 0.41
CA TYR A 199 7.62 7.28 1.31
C TYR A 199 8.83 6.36 1.14
N ILE A 200 9.40 6.25 -0.06
CA ILE A 200 10.67 5.55 -0.26
C ILE A 200 11.77 6.23 0.57
N ASN A 201 11.88 7.56 0.52
CA ASN A 201 12.87 8.30 1.31
C ASN A 201 12.62 8.18 2.83
N TYR A 202 11.34 8.21 3.24
CA TYR A 202 10.96 8.02 4.64
C TYR A 202 11.33 6.62 5.15
N ILE A 203 11.03 5.57 4.37
CA ILE A 203 11.35 4.17 4.69
C ILE A 203 12.87 3.98 4.80
N LYS A 204 13.65 4.53 3.86
CA LYS A 204 15.13 4.53 3.92
C LYS A 204 15.67 5.21 5.19
N LYS A 205 15.05 6.31 5.62
CA LYS A 205 15.43 6.99 6.87
C LYS A 205 15.14 6.14 8.10
N LEU A 206 14.03 5.40 8.13
CA LEU A 206 13.77 4.45 9.22
C LEU A 206 14.78 3.30 9.20
N ASP A 207 15.07 2.80 8.00
CA ASP A 207 15.99 1.70 7.79
C ASP A 207 17.43 2.03 8.22
N SER A 208 17.89 3.28 8.08
CA SER A 208 19.19 3.67 8.61
C SER A 208 19.30 3.59 10.13
N MET A 209 18.18 3.53 10.85
CA MET A 209 18.14 3.40 12.31
C MET A 209 17.95 1.94 12.76
N LYS A 210 16.98 1.22 12.18
CA LYS A 210 16.67 -0.18 12.51
C LYS A 210 16.07 -0.89 11.28
N PRO A 211 16.22 -2.21 11.15
CA PRO A 211 15.51 -2.98 10.12
C PRO A 211 14.01 -2.67 10.08
N VAL A 212 13.45 -2.67 8.89
CA VAL A 212 12.06 -2.36 8.58
C VAL A 212 11.42 -3.61 7.96
N VAL A 213 10.20 -3.90 8.43
CA VAL A 213 9.25 -4.76 7.73
C VAL A 213 8.13 -3.87 7.20
N TYR A 214 8.13 -3.62 5.90
CA TYR A 214 7.13 -2.87 5.17
C TYR A 214 6.12 -3.82 4.55
N LEU A 215 4.84 -3.66 4.89
CA LEU A 215 3.80 -4.59 4.51
C LEU A 215 2.48 -3.90 4.19
N GLY A 216 1.61 -4.64 3.51
CA GLY A 216 0.25 -4.21 3.19
C GLY A 216 -0.05 -4.26 1.71
N ASP A 217 -1.14 -3.61 1.32
CA ASP A 217 -1.53 -3.43 -0.08
C ASP A 217 -0.77 -2.24 -0.68
N LEU A 218 0.18 -2.57 -1.53
CA LEU A 218 1.08 -1.61 -2.17
C LEU A 218 0.55 -1.11 -3.52
N ASN A 219 -0.62 -1.58 -3.94
CA ASN A 219 -1.30 -1.16 -5.18
C ASN A 219 -0.37 -1.17 -6.40
N VAL A 220 0.47 -2.19 -6.52
CA VAL A 220 1.36 -2.43 -7.66
C VAL A 220 1.62 -3.93 -7.81
N ALA A 221 1.55 -4.46 -9.03
CA ALA A 221 2.11 -5.75 -9.42
C ALA A 221 3.48 -5.48 -10.06
N HIS A 222 4.57 -5.96 -9.46
CA HIS A 222 5.92 -5.55 -9.86
C HIS A 222 6.32 -6.07 -11.25
N GLN A 223 6.21 -7.38 -11.45
CA GLN A 223 6.65 -8.06 -12.66
C GLN A 223 5.48 -8.66 -13.43
N GLU A 224 5.69 -9.07 -14.69
CA GLU A 224 4.64 -9.70 -15.50
C GLU A 224 4.10 -10.99 -14.87
N ILE A 225 4.92 -11.70 -14.08
CA ILE A 225 4.50 -12.90 -13.31
C ILE A 225 3.52 -12.58 -12.17
N ASP A 226 3.40 -11.31 -11.78
CA ASP A 226 2.60 -10.87 -10.64
C ASP A 226 1.15 -10.52 -11.01
N LEU A 227 0.73 -10.74 -12.26
CA LEU A 227 -0.68 -10.64 -12.67
C LEU A 227 -1.00 -11.55 -13.87
N ALA A 228 -2.26 -11.96 -13.97
CA ALA A 228 -2.66 -12.93 -14.99
C ALA A 228 -2.63 -12.40 -16.45
N ASN A 229 -2.78 -11.08 -16.66
CA ASN A 229 -2.92 -10.50 -18.00
C ASN A 229 -2.02 -9.25 -18.19
N PRO A 230 -0.68 -9.37 -18.14
CA PRO A 230 0.23 -8.22 -18.18
C PRO A 230 0.06 -7.36 -19.44
N LYS A 231 -0.03 -7.99 -20.62
CA LYS A 231 -0.08 -7.29 -21.93
C LYS A 231 -1.29 -6.35 -22.07
N THR A 232 -2.44 -6.71 -21.51
CA THR A 232 -3.65 -5.88 -21.61
C THR A 232 -3.71 -4.79 -20.55
N ASN A 233 -2.96 -4.92 -19.46
CA ASN A 233 -3.01 -4.00 -18.33
C ASN A 233 -1.86 -2.98 -18.31
N ARG A 234 -0.71 -3.31 -18.94
CA ARG A 234 0.48 -2.44 -18.92
C ARG A 234 0.17 -1.04 -19.43
N ASN A 235 0.47 -0.03 -18.61
CA ASN A 235 0.21 1.40 -18.86
C ASN A 235 -1.26 1.76 -19.15
N LYS A 236 -2.20 0.86 -18.83
CA LYS A 236 -3.64 1.05 -19.09
C LYS A 236 -4.48 0.96 -17.82
N THR A 237 -3.99 0.25 -16.81
CA THR A 237 -4.70 0.00 -15.55
C THR A 237 -3.79 0.30 -14.37
N ALA A 238 -4.35 0.94 -13.35
CA ALA A 238 -3.66 1.23 -12.11
C ALA A 238 -3.13 -0.06 -11.47
N GLY A 239 -1.92 0.00 -10.93
CA GLY A 239 -1.20 -1.14 -10.38
C GLY A 239 -0.32 -1.90 -11.39
N PHE A 240 -0.30 -1.53 -12.68
CA PHE A 240 0.63 -2.10 -13.66
C PHE A 240 1.13 -1.07 -14.69
N THR A 241 1.26 0.18 -14.29
CA THR A 241 1.98 1.19 -15.09
C THR A 241 3.49 1.02 -14.92
N ASP A 242 4.27 1.42 -15.92
CA ASP A 242 5.73 1.41 -15.84
C ASP A 242 6.23 2.33 -14.72
N GLN A 243 5.53 3.44 -14.46
CA GLN A 243 5.85 4.33 -13.34
C GLN A 243 5.72 3.61 -11.97
N GLU A 244 4.55 3.03 -11.66
CA GLU A 244 4.34 2.31 -10.40
C GLU A 244 5.34 1.16 -10.22
N ARG A 245 5.62 0.43 -11.31
CA ARG A 245 6.58 -0.69 -11.30
C ARG A 245 8.01 -0.23 -11.07
N ASN A 246 8.43 0.85 -11.73
CA ASN A 246 9.77 1.43 -11.57
C ASN A 246 9.95 2.04 -10.18
N ASP A 247 8.92 2.67 -9.62
CA ASP A 247 8.94 3.17 -8.25
C ASP A 247 9.09 2.03 -7.23
N PHE A 248 8.42 0.89 -7.46
CA PHE A 248 8.64 -0.31 -6.64
C PHE A 248 10.05 -0.91 -6.83
N SER A 249 10.58 -0.97 -8.06
CA SER A 249 11.98 -1.38 -8.30
C SER A 249 12.96 -0.51 -7.53
N ARG A 250 12.77 0.81 -7.55
CA ARG A 250 13.62 1.78 -6.83
C ARG A 250 13.58 1.58 -5.31
N LEU A 251 12.43 1.18 -4.76
CA LEU A 251 12.36 0.76 -3.36
C LEU A 251 13.26 -0.46 -3.11
N LEU A 252 13.13 -1.52 -3.91
CA LEU A 252 13.93 -2.74 -3.73
C LEU A 252 15.44 -2.49 -3.89
N GLU A 253 15.82 -1.76 -4.93
CA GLU A 253 17.20 -1.35 -5.20
C GLU A 253 17.82 -0.49 -4.08
N SER A 254 17.00 0.08 -3.20
CA SER A 254 17.45 0.87 -2.05
C SER A 254 17.78 0.04 -0.78
N GLY A 255 17.96 -1.28 -0.93
CA GLY A 255 18.34 -2.19 0.16
C GLY A 255 17.16 -2.95 0.77
N PHE A 256 16.13 -3.21 -0.02
CA PHE A 256 14.93 -3.92 0.39
C PHE A 256 14.63 -5.12 -0.48
N VAL A 257 13.97 -6.13 0.09
CA VAL A 257 13.70 -7.39 -0.57
C VAL A 257 12.22 -7.70 -0.51
N ASP A 258 11.60 -7.94 -1.67
CA ASP A 258 10.31 -8.62 -1.76
C ASP A 258 10.48 -10.08 -1.33
N VAL A 259 9.99 -10.38 -0.13
CA VAL A 259 10.21 -11.67 0.52
C VAL A 259 9.57 -12.80 -0.29
N PHE A 260 8.36 -12.59 -0.82
CA PHE A 260 7.65 -13.65 -1.52
C PHE A 260 8.43 -14.10 -2.76
N ARG A 261 8.94 -13.14 -3.55
CA ARG A 261 9.73 -13.46 -4.74
C ARG A 261 11.13 -13.95 -4.44
N LYS A 262 11.74 -13.51 -3.34
CA LYS A 262 13.01 -14.09 -2.89
C LYS A 262 12.89 -15.60 -2.64
N LEU A 263 11.78 -16.03 -2.03
CA LEU A 263 11.54 -17.44 -1.71
C LEU A 263 10.91 -18.23 -2.86
N ASN A 264 10.17 -17.55 -3.74
CA ASN A 264 9.41 -18.17 -4.83
C ASN A 264 9.64 -17.42 -6.16
N PRO A 265 10.86 -17.37 -6.71
CA PRO A 265 11.18 -16.50 -7.85
C PRO A 265 10.30 -16.79 -9.07
N ASP A 266 10.08 -18.07 -9.39
CA ASP A 266 9.43 -18.51 -10.63
C ASP A 266 7.97 -18.98 -10.42
N LYS A 267 7.39 -18.74 -9.23
CA LYS A 267 6.03 -19.22 -8.93
C LYS A 267 4.97 -18.34 -9.58
N GLU A 268 4.44 -18.83 -10.70
CA GLU A 268 3.31 -18.24 -11.42
C GLU A 268 1.97 -18.45 -10.68
N GLY A 269 0.95 -17.66 -11.03
CA GLY A 269 -0.41 -17.84 -10.51
C GLY A 269 -0.60 -17.46 -9.04
N ALA A 270 0.41 -16.87 -8.42
CA ALA A 270 0.45 -16.50 -7.01
C ALA A 270 -0.02 -15.05 -6.81
N TYR A 271 -1.33 -14.88 -6.71
CA TYR A 271 -2.00 -13.58 -6.61
C TYR A 271 -2.60 -13.37 -5.23
N THR A 272 -2.81 -12.10 -4.86
CA THR A 272 -3.40 -11.71 -3.57
C THR A 272 -4.72 -10.96 -3.75
N PHE A 273 -5.03 -10.47 -4.95
CA PHE A 273 -6.23 -9.74 -5.30
C PHE A 273 -6.91 -10.32 -6.54
N TRP A 274 -8.25 -10.37 -6.51
CA TRP A 274 -9.07 -10.72 -7.68
C TRP A 274 -10.30 -9.81 -7.74
N SER A 275 -10.56 -9.24 -8.92
CA SER A 275 -11.78 -8.46 -9.14
C SER A 275 -13.03 -9.29 -8.83
N ASN A 276 -13.99 -8.71 -8.12
CA ASN A 276 -15.32 -9.31 -7.90
C ASN A 276 -16.11 -9.53 -9.20
N MET A 277 -15.65 -8.99 -10.33
CA MET A 277 -16.28 -9.18 -11.64
C MET A 277 -15.85 -10.51 -12.29
N ARG A 278 -16.75 -11.08 -13.10
CA ARG A 278 -16.46 -12.18 -14.04
C ARG A 278 -15.89 -13.47 -13.41
N ASN A 279 -16.12 -13.69 -12.11
CA ASN A 279 -15.60 -14.83 -11.35
C ASN A 279 -14.07 -14.93 -11.46
N SER A 280 -13.39 -13.79 -11.31
CA SER A 280 -11.93 -13.70 -11.52
C SER A 280 -11.17 -14.56 -10.53
N ARG A 281 -11.66 -14.69 -9.28
CA ARG A 281 -11.04 -15.53 -8.26
C ARG A 281 -11.10 -17.02 -8.60
N GLU A 282 -12.25 -17.49 -9.06
CA GLU A 282 -12.45 -18.89 -9.48
C GLU A 282 -11.60 -19.25 -10.70
N LYS A 283 -11.37 -18.29 -11.60
CA LYS A 283 -10.53 -18.45 -12.79
C LYS A 283 -9.04 -18.15 -12.54
N ASN A 284 -8.68 -17.79 -11.32
CA ASN A 284 -7.37 -17.27 -10.94
C ASN A 284 -6.85 -16.14 -11.84
N ILE A 285 -7.73 -15.23 -12.27
CA ILE A 285 -7.37 -14.01 -13.01
C ILE A 285 -7.09 -12.92 -11.97
N GLY A 286 -5.91 -12.96 -11.36
CA GLY A 286 -5.56 -12.13 -10.21
C GLY A 286 -4.34 -11.24 -10.43
N TRP A 287 -4.01 -10.51 -9.36
CA TRP A 287 -2.87 -9.61 -9.22
C TRP A 287 -2.23 -9.85 -7.85
N ARG A 288 -0.91 -9.74 -7.74
CA ARG A 288 -0.20 -9.72 -6.47
C ARG A 288 0.06 -8.26 -6.09
N LEU A 289 -0.76 -7.76 -5.16
CA LEU A 289 -0.73 -6.36 -4.70
C LEU A 289 -0.32 -6.24 -3.23
N ASP A 290 -0.35 -7.35 -2.49
CA ASP A 290 -0.05 -7.40 -1.06
C ASP A 290 1.33 -8.00 -0.83
N TYR A 291 2.17 -7.31 -0.05
CA TYR A 291 3.59 -7.64 0.07
C TYR A 291 4.05 -7.70 1.53
N PHE A 292 5.13 -8.47 1.72
CA PHE A 292 6.12 -8.22 2.75
C PHE A 292 7.43 -7.82 2.06
N VAL A 293 7.86 -6.59 2.29
CA VAL A 293 9.14 -6.03 1.85
C VAL A 293 9.97 -5.78 3.10
N VAL A 294 11.14 -6.40 3.19
CA VAL A 294 12.00 -6.30 4.38
C VAL A 294 13.33 -5.66 4.03
N SER A 295 13.98 -5.03 5.01
CA SER A 295 15.39 -4.65 4.84
C SER A 295 16.22 -5.87 4.47
N GLU A 296 17.12 -5.70 3.51
CA GLU A 296 17.95 -6.81 3.01
C GLU A 296 18.73 -7.50 4.15
N ARG A 297 19.22 -6.73 5.14
CA ARG A 297 19.97 -7.26 6.30
C ARG A 297 19.19 -8.16 7.26
N ILE A 298 17.88 -8.36 7.07
CA ILE A 298 17.06 -9.30 7.85
C ILE A 298 16.39 -10.38 7.00
N ILE A 299 16.73 -10.49 5.70
CA ILE A 299 16.13 -11.50 4.82
C ILE A 299 16.45 -12.92 5.26
N ASP A 300 17.66 -13.17 5.76
CA ASP A 300 18.10 -14.50 6.23
C ASP A 300 17.38 -14.95 7.51
N ASN A 301 16.69 -14.03 8.19
CA ASN A 301 15.86 -14.35 9.36
C ASN A 301 14.44 -14.78 8.97
N VAL A 302 14.05 -14.65 7.70
CA VAL A 302 12.74 -15.06 7.22
C VAL A 302 12.68 -16.58 7.17
N LYS A 303 11.67 -17.15 7.82
CA LYS A 303 11.40 -18.59 7.82
C LYS A 303 10.37 -18.97 6.77
N ARG A 304 9.40 -18.09 6.52
CA ARG A 304 8.23 -18.39 5.67
C ARG A 304 7.57 -17.10 5.18
N CYS A 305 7.11 -17.10 3.93
CA CYS A 305 6.21 -16.08 3.39
C CYS A 305 5.18 -16.72 2.47
N ASP A 306 3.91 -16.72 2.87
CA ASP A 306 2.83 -17.43 2.19
C ASP A 306 1.67 -16.52 1.78
N ILE A 307 0.98 -16.93 0.72
CA ILE A 307 -0.26 -16.33 0.24
C ILE A 307 -1.40 -17.32 0.52
N LEU A 308 -2.37 -16.92 1.35
CA LEU A 308 -3.49 -17.77 1.76
C LEU A 308 -4.67 -17.64 0.78
N SER A 309 -4.45 -17.97 -0.48
CA SER A 309 -5.40 -17.74 -1.59
C SER A 309 -6.77 -18.40 -1.42
N SER A 310 -6.87 -19.46 -0.61
CA SER A 310 -8.13 -20.14 -0.28
C SER A 310 -9.00 -19.36 0.72
N VAL A 311 -8.41 -18.46 1.53
CA VAL A 311 -9.12 -17.71 2.57
C VAL A 311 -9.96 -16.59 1.96
N LYS A 312 -11.28 -16.69 2.12
CA LYS A 312 -12.26 -15.73 1.61
C LYS A 312 -12.64 -14.69 2.66
N GLY A 313 -13.33 -13.64 2.21
CA GLY A 313 -13.86 -12.58 3.09
C GLY A 313 -13.78 -11.21 2.40
N SER A 314 -12.67 -10.99 1.71
CA SER A 314 -12.32 -9.84 0.88
C SER A 314 -12.07 -10.28 -0.58
N ASP A 315 -12.00 -9.31 -1.49
CA ASP A 315 -11.44 -9.48 -2.83
C ASP A 315 -9.91 -9.66 -2.81
N HIS A 316 -9.28 -9.34 -1.69
CA HIS A 316 -7.93 -9.78 -1.36
C HIS A 316 -7.92 -11.06 -0.50
N CYS A 317 -6.81 -11.77 -0.48
CA CYS A 317 -6.51 -12.82 0.50
C CYS A 317 -5.38 -12.39 1.45
N PRO A 318 -5.31 -12.97 2.66
CA PRO A 318 -4.23 -12.69 3.60
C PRO A 318 -2.88 -13.17 3.07
N VAL A 319 -1.83 -12.44 3.44
CA VAL A 319 -0.43 -12.87 3.32
C VAL A 319 0.17 -13.04 4.71
N VAL A 320 1.05 -14.03 4.86
CA VAL A 320 1.67 -14.40 6.15
C VAL A 320 3.18 -14.34 6.05
N LEU A 321 3.83 -13.77 7.07
CA LEU A 321 5.28 -13.81 7.25
C LEU A 321 5.59 -14.45 8.61
N GLU A 322 6.55 -15.37 8.64
CA GLU A 322 7.21 -15.82 9.86
C GLU A 322 8.69 -15.44 9.79
N ILE A 323 9.17 -14.69 10.77
CA ILE A 323 10.51 -14.09 10.79
C ILE A 323 11.06 -14.03 12.22
N GLU A 324 12.37 -14.23 12.37
CA GLU A 324 13.08 -14.09 13.66
C GLU A 324 13.58 -12.65 13.87
N LEU A 325 13.07 -11.91 14.87
CA LEU A 325 13.36 -10.47 15.07
C LEU A 325 13.85 -10.09 16.49
#